data_AF-A0A533XL96-F1
#
_entry.id   AF-A0A533XL96-F1
#
_cell.length_a   1.000
_cell.length_b   1.000
_cell.length_c   1.000
_cell.angle_alpha   90.00
_cell.angle_beta   90.00
_cell.angle_gamma   90.00
#
_symmetry.space_group_name_H-M   'P 1'
#
loop_
_entity.id
_entity.type
_entity.pdbx_description
1 polymer ?
#
loop_
_entity_poly.entity_id
_entity_poly.type
_entity_poly.pdbx_seq_one_letter_code
_entity_poly.pdbx_strand_id
1 'polypeptide(L)'
;MNMKMHNQGARFAFACLLLILGVAWSSPGWSAPPSDKPGAGGGPAGQTTSATGGSTVTYSGRAFGAFVNVNLLGLVVGPETLSDTGELPPSGGLQTNQLETVSVPGVLSATLMSTMTSGANGVARSEASLAELMVLPGNAAQVTASFVRAESEATCSGVRGATEVADVIFAGQAITVDPFAPNQTFEVPGVAKLVINEQKTASGGGTQDITVNAIHLTVTADSVVTAEVIVSSAHSDVQGCPGCPPKPPCSTDFVTGGGWIKVGSGKANFGSNAGYKPNSSTPEIHFNYNDHNSGMQMKATSISVYRVGATSTTRHMEGNAEVNGAPGFTYSIDVADNGEPGQNTDSLKITLSNGYSAGGPLGGGNIQLHKPCP
;
A
#
# COMPACT_ATOMS: atom_id res chain seq x y z
N MET A 1 50.20 -29.45 -8.88
CA MET A 1 49.62 -30.07 -7.67
C MET A 1 48.12 -29.86 -7.74
N ASN A 2 47.31 -30.92 -7.75
CA ASN A 2 45.85 -30.84 -7.88
C ASN A 2 45.21 -31.16 -6.52
N MET A 3 44.26 -30.34 -6.06
CA MET A 3 43.33 -30.72 -5.00
C MET A 3 41.90 -30.66 -5.53
N LYS A 4 41.28 -31.84 -5.62
CA LYS A 4 39.81 -31.98 -5.67
C LYS A 4 39.28 -31.81 -4.25
N MET A 5 38.11 -31.18 -4.10
CA MET A 5 37.26 -31.41 -2.92
C MET A 5 35.93 -32.04 -3.35
N HIS A 6 35.38 -32.88 -2.46
CA HIS A 6 34.33 -33.83 -2.75
C HIS A 6 32.93 -33.25 -2.54
N ASN A 7 31.99 -33.72 -3.36
CA ASN A 7 30.56 -33.57 -3.15
C ASN A 7 30.04 -34.75 -2.29
N GLN A 8 29.15 -34.48 -1.33
CA GLN A 8 28.51 -35.47 -0.46
C GLN A 8 27.03 -35.08 -0.29
N GLY A 9 26.13 -35.83 -0.93
CA GLY A 9 24.69 -35.68 -0.76
C GLY A 9 24.13 -36.77 0.16
N ALA A 10 23.18 -36.41 1.03
CA ALA A 10 22.49 -37.37 1.90
C ALA A 10 21.04 -37.56 1.45
N ARG A 11 20.63 -38.82 1.28
CA ARG A 11 19.25 -39.26 1.04
C ARG A 11 18.86 -40.27 2.12
N PHE A 12 17.73 -40.06 2.81
CA PHE A 12 17.03 -41.04 3.64
C PHE A 12 15.56 -40.57 3.82
N ALA A 13 14.61 -41.41 4.22
CA ALA A 13 14.07 -42.57 3.50
C ALA A 13 12.58 -42.71 3.90
N PHE A 14 11.73 -43.26 3.03
CA PHE A 14 10.31 -43.49 3.33
C PHE A 14 10.09 -44.64 4.31
N ALA A 15 9.10 -44.52 5.20
CA ALA A 15 8.49 -45.64 5.92
C ALA A 15 6.97 -45.42 6.04
N CYS A 16 6.17 -46.46 5.81
CA CYS A 16 4.70 -46.44 5.80
C CYS A 16 4.15 -47.85 6.11
N LEU A 17 2.87 -47.96 6.54
CA LEU A 17 2.11 -49.21 6.83
C LEU A 17 2.62 -50.01 8.07
N LEU A 18 1.87 -50.74 8.92
CA LEU A 18 0.51 -51.36 9.02
C LEU A 18 0.04 -51.35 10.52
N LEU A 19 -1.18 -51.72 10.98
CA LEU A 19 -2.57 -51.79 10.46
C LEU A 19 -3.56 -52.30 11.58
N ILE A 20 -4.64 -51.56 11.91
CA ILE A 20 -5.95 -51.99 12.51
C ILE A 20 -6.01 -52.69 13.90
N LEU A 21 -6.92 -52.19 14.77
CA LEU A 21 -8.04 -52.95 15.37
C LEU A 21 -9.08 -51.98 15.98
N GLY A 22 -10.38 -52.27 15.79
CA GLY A 22 -11.48 -51.44 16.27
C GLY A 22 -12.44 -52.20 17.17
N VAL A 23 -13.08 -51.49 18.10
CA VAL A 23 -14.18 -52.00 18.93
C VAL A 23 -15.18 -50.85 19.13
N ALA A 24 -16.43 -51.03 18.71
CA ALA A 24 -17.54 -50.15 19.09
C ALA A 24 -18.12 -50.58 20.44
N TRP A 25 -19.07 -49.81 20.98
CA TRP A 25 -20.33 -50.24 21.65
C TRP A 25 -20.76 -49.28 22.79
N SER A 26 -22.08 -49.03 22.81
CA SER A 26 -22.92 -48.53 23.92
C SER A 26 -22.58 -47.21 24.64
N SER A 27 -23.46 -46.23 24.42
CA SER A 27 -23.82 -45.19 25.41
C SER A 27 -24.67 -45.78 26.55
N PRO A 28 -24.61 -45.21 27.77
CA PRO A 28 -25.73 -45.21 28.72
C PRO A 28 -26.53 -43.90 28.60
N GLY A 29 -27.84 -43.94 28.84
CA GLY A 29 -28.74 -42.79 28.73
C GLY A 29 -29.43 -42.39 30.04
N TRP A 30 -30.17 -41.28 29.97
CA TRP A 30 -31.08 -40.70 30.98
C TRP A 30 -30.42 -40.16 32.27
N SER A 31 -30.94 -39.08 32.87
CA SER A 31 -32.37 -38.73 33.03
C SER A 31 -32.78 -37.27 32.75
N ALA A 32 -34.04 -37.11 32.35
CA ALA A 32 -34.89 -35.96 32.67
C ALA A 32 -35.83 -36.39 33.82
N PRO A 33 -36.30 -35.49 34.71
CA PRO A 33 -37.54 -34.72 34.47
C PRO A 33 -37.52 -33.34 35.23
N PRO A 34 -38.63 -32.59 35.42
CA PRO A 34 -39.99 -32.75 34.90
C PRO A 34 -40.54 -31.58 34.07
N SER A 35 -41.59 -31.90 33.31
CA SER A 35 -42.51 -30.96 32.69
C SER A 35 -43.64 -30.60 33.66
N ASP A 36 -43.96 -29.32 33.80
CA ASP A 36 -45.26 -28.88 34.32
C ASP A 36 -45.93 -27.85 33.40
N LYS A 37 -47.17 -28.17 33.03
CA LYS A 37 -48.24 -27.33 32.45
C LYS A 37 -49.53 -27.86 33.10
N PRO A 38 -50.61 -27.06 33.27
CA PRO A 38 -50.97 -25.93 32.41
C PRO A 38 -51.50 -24.67 33.14
N GLY A 39 -51.72 -23.59 32.37
CA GLY A 39 -52.50 -22.41 32.80
C GLY A 39 -52.73 -21.47 31.62
N ALA A 40 -53.98 -21.13 31.33
CA ALA A 40 -54.35 -20.23 30.24
C ALA A 40 -54.59 -18.79 30.74
N GLY A 41 -54.14 -17.80 29.97
CA GLY A 41 -54.40 -16.38 30.21
C GLY A 41 -53.92 -15.55 29.02
N GLY A 42 -54.79 -14.72 28.45
CA GLY A 42 -54.50 -13.98 27.22
C GLY A 42 -53.71 -12.69 27.43
N GLY A 43 -52.85 -12.35 26.46
CA GLY A 43 -52.07 -11.11 26.37
C GLY A 43 -51.60 -10.88 24.92
N PRO A 44 -51.34 -9.64 24.49
CA PRO A 44 -51.43 -9.25 23.07
C PRO A 44 -50.24 -9.66 22.19
N ALA A 45 -50.45 -9.45 20.88
CA ALA A 45 -49.60 -9.94 19.81
C ALA A 45 -48.20 -9.32 19.73
N GLY A 46 -47.26 -10.12 19.19
CA GLY A 46 -46.32 -9.65 18.19
C GLY A 46 -45.18 -8.74 18.66
N GLN A 47 -44.19 -9.31 19.33
CA GLN A 47 -42.80 -8.91 19.11
C GLN A 47 -41.98 -10.12 18.66
N THR A 48 -41.88 -10.29 17.34
CA THR A 48 -40.70 -10.95 16.77
C THR A 48 -39.50 -10.09 17.12
N THR A 49 -38.66 -10.57 18.04
CA THR A 49 -37.34 -9.99 18.28
C THR A 49 -36.49 -10.22 17.05
N SER A 50 -36.54 -9.28 16.10
CA SER A 50 -35.61 -9.20 15.00
C SER A 50 -34.21 -9.02 15.58
N ALA A 51 -33.45 -10.11 15.64
CA ALA A 51 -32.02 -10.04 15.91
C ALA A 51 -31.37 -9.26 14.77
N THR A 52 -31.11 -7.98 14.99
CA THR A 52 -30.24 -7.18 14.12
C THR A 52 -28.84 -7.74 14.27
N GLY A 53 -28.51 -8.74 13.45
CA GLY A 53 -27.14 -9.20 13.27
C GLY A 53 -26.35 -8.06 12.66
N GLY A 54 -25.66 -7.28 13.51
CA GLY A 54 -24.78 -6.22 13.06
C GLY A 54 -23.72 -6.84 12.17
N SER A 55 -23.72 -6.48 10.89
CA SER A 55 -22.68 -6.89 9.97
C SER A 55 -21.37 -6.26 10.42
N THR A 56 -20.42 -7.09 10.86
CA THR A 56 -19.09 -6.62 11.23
C THR A 56 -18.40 -6.17 9.95
N VAL A 57 -18.09 -4.87 9.87
CA VAL A 57 -17.32 -4.34 8.75
C VAL A 57 -15.91 -4.92 8.79
N THR A 58 -15.48 -5.55 7.70
CA THR A 58 -14.11 -6.03 7.51
C THR A 58 -13.43 -5.25 6.40
N TYR A 59 -12.11 -5.13 6.53
CA TYR A 59 -11.25 -4.40 5.59
C TYR A 59 -10.30 -5.39 4.93
N SER A 60 -9.96 -5.15 3.68
CA SER A 60 -8.77 -5.71 3.07
C SER A 60 -8.19 -4.66 2.11
N GLY A 61 -7.03 -4.95 1.56
CA GLY A 61 -6.26 -4.00 0.76
C GLY A 61 -4.78 -4.27 0.86
N ARG A 62 -4.06 -3.88 -0.19
CA ARG A 62 -2.63 -4.11 -0.35
C ARG A 62 -2.05 -3.07 -1.29
N ALA A 63 -0.82 -2.66 -1.03
CA ALA A 63 -0.06 -1.82 -1.94
C ALA A 63 1.30 -2.44 -2.25
N PHE A 64 1.69 -2.38 -3.52
CA PHE A 64 3.04 -2.76 -3.94
C PHE A 64 3.59 -1.73 -4.93
N GLY A 65 4.89 -1.45 -4.80
CA GLY A 65 5.53 -0.42 -5.60
C GLY A 65 5.88 -0.89 -7.01
N ALA A 66 6.19 -2.17 -7.18
CA ALA A 66 6.21 -2.80 -8.50
C ALA A 66 5.92 -4.31 -8.42
N PHE A 67 5.33 -4.85 -9.48
CA PHE A 67 5.31 -6.28 -9.80
C PHE A 67 6.05 -6.48 -11.13
N VAL A 68 6.92 -7.48 -11.19
CA VAL A 68 7.70 -7.81 -12.39
C VAL A 68 7.55 -9.29 -12.73
N ASN A 69 7.19 -9.58 -13.98
CA ASN A 69 7.10 -10.91 -14.54
C ASN A 69 7.56 -10.86 -16.01
N VAL A 70 8.83 -11.17 -16.26
CA VAL A 70 9.51 -10.94 -17.54
C VAL A 70 10.12 -12.25 -18.03
N ASN A 71 9.85 -12.57 -19.30
CA ASN A 71 10.41 -13.68 -20.05
C ASN A 71 10.70 -13.20 -21.48
N LEU A 72 11.66 -12.29 -21.59
CA LEU A 72 12.17 -11.78 -22.86
C LEU A 72 13.43 -12.57 -23.27
N LEU A 73 13.80 -12.51 -24.55
CA LEU A 73 14.90 -13.32 -25.10
C LEU A 73 16.23 -13.14 -24.34
N GLY A 74 16.54 -14.09 -23.45
CA GLY A 74 17.74 -14.07 -22.59
C GLY A 74 17.60 -13.34 -21.24
N LEU A 75 16.42 -12.81 -20.91
CA LEU A 75 16.11 -12.13 -19.65
C LEU A 75 14.83 -12.69 -19.03
N VAL A 76 15.00 -13.50 -17.98
CA VAL A 76 13.88 -14.13 -17.24
C VAL A 76 13.94 -13.68 -15.78
N VAL A 77 12.88 -13.02 -15.30
CA VAL A 77 12.76 -12.45 -13.96
C VAL A 77 11.32 -12.56 -13.46
N GLY A 78 11.15 -12.92 -12.19
CA GLY A 78 9.84 -12.99 -11.54
C GLY A 78 9.08 -14.30 -11.76
N PRO A 79 7.78 -14.36 -11.39
CA PRO A 79 7.00 -13.28 -10.80
C PRO A 79 7.54 -12.83 -9.43
N GLU A 80 7.74 -11.53 -9.25
CA GLU A 80 8.24 -10.92 -8.01
C GLU A 80 7.51 -9.60 -7.73
N THR A 81 7.30 -9.30 -6.45
CA THR A 81 6.64 -8.08 -5.97
C THR A 81 7.59 -7.29 -5.05
N LEU A 82 7.70 -5.98 -5.28
CA LEU A 82 8.68 -5.08 -4.66
C LEU A 82 7.96 -4.01 -3.83
N SER A 83 8.52 -3.71 -2.65
CA SER A 83 7.89 -2.87 -1.62
C SER A 83 6.44 -3.25 -1.37
N ASP A 84 6.19 -4.52 -1.06
CA ASP A 84 4.86 -5.06 -0.81
C ASP A 84 4.43 -4.86 0.65
N THR A 85 3.25 -4.31 0.90
CA THR A 85 2.70 -4.22 2.27
C THR A 85 2.29 -5.57 2.84
N GLY A 86 2.01 -6.55 1.97
CA GLY A 86 1.17 -7.69 2.30
C GLY A 86 -0.32 -7.33 2.32
N GLU A 87 -1.16 -8.34 2.60
CA GLU A 87 -2.61 -8.17 2.74
C GLU A 87 -2.96 -7.59 4.11
N LEU A 88 -3.79 -6.54 4.12
CA LEU A 88 -4.32 -5.94 5.33
C LEU A 88 -5.21 -6.95 6.10
N PRO A 89 -5.10 -7.06 7.44
CA PRO A 89 -5.95 -7.95 8.21
C PRO A 89 -7.44 -7.57 8.12
N PRO A 90 -8.39 -8.53 8.16
CA PRO A 90 -9.84 -8.27 8.18
C PRO A 90 -10.32 -7.29 9.26
N SER A 91 -9.58 -7.18 10.36
CA SER A 91 -9.83 -6.22 11.44
C SER A 91 -9.44 -4.76 11.11
N GLY A 92 -8.82 -4.53 9.96
CA GLY A 92 -8.14 -3.28 9.63
C GLY A 92 -6.78 -3.17 10.30
N GLY A 93 -6.27 -1.93 10.38
CA GLY A 93 -4.94 -1.60 10.85
C GLY A 93 -4.18 -0.72 9.85
N LEU A 94 -2.85 -0.82 9.89
CA LEU A 94 -1.93 -0.18 8.94
C LEU A 94 -0.76 -1.13 8.67
N GLN A 95 -0.46 -1.36 7.40
CA GLN A 95 0.79 -1.97 6.93
C GLN A 95 1.50 -1.00 5.98
N THR A 96 2.83 -1.01 6.03
CA THR A 96 3.68 -0.13 5.22
C THR A 96 4.93 -0.87 4.80
N ASN A 97 5.43 -0.61 3.60
CA ASN A 97 6.76 -1.06 3.17
C ASN A 97 7.47 0.09 2.42
N GLN A 98 8.80 0.05 2.36
CA GLN A 98 9.56 1.06 1.66
C GLN A 98 10.93 0.55 1.21
N LEU A 99 11.34 0.91 -0.01
CA LEU A 99 12.67 0.66 -0.57
C LEU A 99 13.27 1.97 -1.10
N GLU A 100 14.43 2.37 -0.58
CA GLU A 100 15.11 3.62 -0.97
C GLU A 100 15.62 3.60 -2.41
N THR A 101 16.20 2.47 -2.82
CA THR A 101 16.66 2.22 -4.19
C THR A 101 16.26 0.82 -4.61
N VAL A 102 15.65 0.70 -5.80
CA VAL A 102 15.23 -0.56 -6.40
C VAL A 102 16.00 -0.73 -7.71
N SER A 103 16.59 -1.90 -7.91
CA SER A 103 17.30 -2.25 -9.15
C SER A 103 17.16 -3.75 -9.42
N VAL A 104 16.35 -4.06 -10.43
CA VAL A 104 16.18 -5.38 -11.04
C VAL A 104 16.89 -5.33 -12.39
N PRO A 105 18.10 -5.95 -12.52
CA PRO A 105 18.95 -5.77 -13.69
C PRO A 105 18.24 -6.05 -15.02
N GLY A 106 18.25 -5.07 -15.93
CA GLY A 106 17.60 -5.15 -17.24
C GLY A 106 16.07 -5.02 -17.24
N VAL A 107 15.41 -4.95 -16.07
CA VAL A 107 13.94 -4.91 -15.96
C VAL A 107 13.42 -3.61 -15.37
N LEU A 108 13.91 -3.18 -14.20
CA LEU A 108 13.34 -2.05 -13.48
C LEU A 108 14.38 -1.37 -12.59
N SER A 109 14.42 -0.04 -12.61
CA SER A 109 15.04 0.76 -11.55
C SER A 109 14.10 1.86 -11.09
N ALA A 110 14.11 2.15 -9.79
CA ALA A 110 13.34 3.23 -9.18
C ALA A 110 13.99 3.67 -7.85
N THR A 111 13.57 4.82 -7.33
CA THR A 111 13.98 5.35 -6.02
C THR A 111 12.76 5.70 -5.17
N LEU A 112 12.94 5.70 -3.85
CA LEU A 112 11.89 6.02 -2.85
C LEU A 112 10.55 5.31 -3.11
N MET A 113 10.61 4.01 -3.38
CA MET A 113 9.42 3.18 -3.56
C MET A 113 8.75 2.97 -2.20
N SER A 114 7.62 3.63 -1.97
CA SER A 114 6.89 3.68 -0.69
C SER A 114 5.47 3.16 -0.87
N THR A 115 5.01 2.32 0.07
CA THR A 115 3.69 1.71 0.01
C THR A 115 3.01 1.65 1.37
N MET A 116 1.67 1.75 1.35
CA MET A 116 0.81 1.64 2.53
C MET A 116 -0.54 0.99 2.18
N THR A 117 -1.10 0.26 3.14
CA THR A 117 -2.52 -0.15 3.15
C THR A 117 -3.05 0.04 4.57
N SER A 118 -4.27 0.53 4.68
CA SER A 118 -4.89 0.89 5.94
C SER A 118 -6.39 0.61 5.92
N GLY A 119 -6.97 0.29 7.07
CA GLY A 119 -8.40 0.09 7.21
C GLY A 119 -8.88 0.43 8.61
N ALA A 120 -9.86 1.34 8.70
CA ALA A 120 -10.51 1.73 9.94
C ALA A 120 -11.83 2.48 9.64
N ASN A 121 -12.76 2.47 10.61
CA ASN A 121 -13.96 3.32 10.59
C ASN A 121 -14.84 3.22 9.32
N GLY A 122 -14.85 2.07 8.63
CA GLY A 122 -15.61 1.87 7.39
C GLY A 122 -14.93 2.39 6.11
N VAL A 123 -13.64 2.73 6.21
CA VAL A 123 -12.76 3.12 5.09
C VAL A 123 -11.57 2.16 5.02
N ALA A 124 -11.27 1.64 3.84
CA ALA A 124 -9.99 1.05 3.48
C ALA A 124 -9.28 1.97 2.48
N ARG A 125 -7.98 2.19 2.65
CA ARG A 125 -7.17 3.04 1.77
C ARG A 125 -5.77 2.46 1.58
N SER A 126 -5.35 2.40 0.33
CA SER A 126 -4.01 1.98 -0.10
C SER A 126 -3.37 3.03 -0.98
N GLU A 127 -2.05 3.12 -0.91
CA GLU A 127 -1.25 4.05 -1.71
C GLU A 127 0.11 3.43 -2.02
N ALA A 128 0.57 3.61 -3.25
CA ALA A 128 1.91 3.25 -3.69
C ALA A 128 2.50 4.41 -4.48
N SER A 129 3.73 4.82 -4.15
CA SER A 129 4.45 5.88 -4.87
C SER A 129 5.94 5.55 -5.06
N LEU A 130 6.55 6.11 -6.10
CA LEU A 130 7.98 6.07 -6.34
C LEU A 130 8.47 7.25 -7.19
N ALA A 131 9.79 7.42 -7.26
CA ALA A 131 10.50 8.42 -8.04
C ALA A 131 11.51 7.79 -9.01
N GLU A 132 11.84 8.50 -10.10
CA GLU A 132 12.85 8.10 -11.08
C GLU A 132 12.67 6.67 -11.63
N LEU A 133 11.49 6.39 -12.18
CA LEU A 133 11.18 5.12 -12.80
C LEU A 133 11.92 4.94 -14.13
N MET A 134 12.52 3.76 -14.31
CA MET A 134 12.88 3.22 -15.62
C MET A 134 12.53 1.74 -15.68
N VAL A 135 11.75 1.34 -16.69
CA VAL A 135 11.31 -0.04 -16.96
C VAL A 135 11.82 -0.47 -18.33
N LEU A 136 12.40 -1.67 -18.41
CA LEU A 136 13.00 -2.28 -19.60
C LEU A 136 14.00 -1.35 -20.32
N PRO A 137 15.09 -0.93 -19.66
CA PRO A 137 16.10 -0.03 -20.23
C PRO A 137 16.65 -0.54 -21.58
N GLY A 138 16.60 0.31 -22.61
CA GLY A 138 17.06 0.00 -23.96
C GLY A 138 16.12 -0.88 -24.79
N ASN A 139 14.97 -1.29 -24.25
CA ASN A 139 13.96 -2.05 -24.98
C ASN A 139 13.03 -1.12 -25.80
N ALA A 140 12.44 -1.64 -26.89
CA ALA A 140 11.43 -0.91 -27.66
C ALA A 140 10.17 -0.54 -26.83
N ALA A 141 9.89 -1.29 -25.76
CA ALA A 141 8.80 -1.06 -24.82
C ALA A 141 9.21 -0.27 -23.56
N GLN A 142 10.38 0.39 -23.55
CA GLN A 142 10.87 1.13 -22.38
C GLN A 142 9.84 2.17 -21.89
N VAL A 143 9.65 2.24 -20.56
CA VAL A 143 8.87 3.29 -19.88
C VAL A 143 9.77 4.03 -18.89
N THR A 144 9.68 5.36 -18.84
CA THR A 144 10.28 6.19 -17.77
C THR A 144 9.28 7.20 -17.23
N ALA A 145 9.41 7.59 -15.97
CA ALA A 145 8.62 8.66 -15.34
C ALA A 145 9.39 9.24 -14.14
N SER A 146 9.32 10.56 -13.90
CA SER A 146 10.04 11.17 -12.77
C SER A 146 9.32 10.93 -11.42
N PHE A 147 7.99 10.76 -11.45
CA PHE A 147 7.16 10.42 -10.30
C PHE A 147 5.98 9.56 -10.75
N VAL A 148 5.61 8.57 -9.93
CA VAL A 148 4.48 7.66 -10.15
C VAL A 148 3.78 7.41 -8.81
N ARG A 149 2.46 7.62 -8.74
CA ARG A 149 1.61 7.32 -7.58
C ARG A 149 0.30 6.69 -8.02
N ALA A 150 -0.13 5.64 -7.32
CA ALA A 150 -1.49 5.13 -7.32
C ALA A 150 -2.08 5.26 -5.92
N GLU A 151 -3.37 5.58 -5.87
CA GLU A 151 -4.15 5.71 -4.65
C GLU A 151 -5.52 5.06 -4.87
N SER A 152 -5.96 4.26 -3.90
CA SER A 152 -7.29 3.68 -3.90
C SER A 152 -7.93 3.81 -2.53
N GLU A 153 -9.23 4.05 -2.53
CA GLU A 153 -10.05 4.17 -1.33
C GLU A 153 -11.36 3.43 -1.55
N ALA A 154 -11.72 2.57 -0.61
CA ALA A 154 -13.01 1.91 -0.54
C ALA A 154 -13.73 2.30 0.75
N THR A 155 -15.00 2.66 0.61
CA THR A 155 -15.89 3.01 1.74
C THR A 155 -17.21 2.27 1.57
N CYS A 156 -18.00 2.17 2.64
CA CYS A 156 -19.37 1.62 2.51
C CYS A 156 -20.30 2.43 1.56
N SER A 157 -19.95 3.65 1.14
CA SER A 157 -20.75 4.45 0.18
C SER A 157 -20.26 4.34 -1.28
N GLY A 158 -19.06 3.81 -1.52
CA GLY A 158 -18.46 3.74 -2.84
C GLY A 158 -16.93 3.68 -2.81
N VAL A 159 -16.33 3.67 -3.99
CA VAL A 159 -14.88 3.61 -4.18
C VAL A 159 -14.36 4.84 -4.92
N ARG A 160 -13.11 5.21 -4.68
CA ARG A 160 -12.39 6.27 -5.39
C ARG A 160 -10.99 5.79 -5.74
N GLY A 161 -10.56 6.03 -6.97
CA GLY A 161 -9.21 5.73 -7.43
C GLY A 161 -8.57 6.96 -8.07
N ALA A 162 -7.28 7.15 -7.84
CA ALA A 162 -6.51 8.23 -8.45
C ALA A 162 -5.10 7.76 -8.82
N THR A 163 -4.56 8.34 -9.89
CA THR A 163 -3.18 8.16 -10.32
C THR A 163 -2.55 9.52 -10.56
N GLU A 164 -1.29 9.67 -10.17
CA GLU A 164 -0.47 10.81 -10.55
C GLU A 164 0.82 10.29 -11.18
N VAL A 165 1.14 10.77 -12.38
CA VAL A 165 2.37 10.42 -13.10
C VAL A 165 2.97 11.66 -13.73
N ALA A 166 4.28 11.82 -13.61
CA ALA A 166 5.01 12.97 -14.14
C ALA A 166 6.08 12.55 -15.15
N ASP A 167 6.23 13.36 -16.20
CA ASP A 167 7.29 13.25 -17.20
C ASP A 167 7.36 11.84 -17.86
N VAL A 168 6.19 11.25 -18.16
CA VAL A 168 6.08 9.90 -18.71
C VAL A 168 6.60 9.84 -20.15
N ILE A 169 7.51 8.91 -20.41
CA ILE A 169 7.97 8.56 -21.76
C ILE A 169 7.75 7.06 -21.96
N PHE A 170 7.13 6.68 -23.07
CA PHE A 170 6.91 5.29 -23.48
C PHE A 170 7.40 5.08 -24.91
N ALA A 171 8.23 4.06 -25.13
CA ALA A 171 8.81 3.75 -26.44
C ALA A 171 9.54 4.95 -27.10
N GLY A 172 10.14 5.81 -26.28
CA GLY A 172 10.82 7.04 -26.69
C GLY A 172 9.89 8.22 -27.01
N GLN A 173 8.57 8.09 -26.84
CA GLN A 173 7.59 9.17 -27.04
C GLN A 173 7.09 9.70 -25.69
N ALA A 174 7.03 11.03 -25.54
CA ALA A 174 6.43 11.66 -24.36
C ALA A 174 4.91 11.43 -24.37
N ILE A 175 4.36 11.00 -23.25
CA ILE A 175 2.92 10.70 -23.10
C ILE A 175 2.24 11.86 -22.36
N THR A 176 1.25 12.46 -23.00
CA THR A 176 0.32 13.38 -22.33
C THR A 176 -0.76 12.57 -21.65
N VAL A 177 -0.80 12.60 -20.32
CA VAL A 177 -1.78 11.90 -19.49
C VAL A 177 -2.90 12.86 -19.10
N ASP A 178 -4.15 12.44 -19.32
CA ASP A 178 -5.32 13.12 -18.77
C ASP A 178 -5.43 12.77 -17.27
N PRO A 179 -5.37 13.74 -16.33
CA PRO A 179 -5.44 13.45 -14.90
C PRO A 179 -6.82 12.97 -14.42
N PHE A 180 -7.86 13.04 -15.25
CA PHE A 180 -9.24 12.67 -14.90
C PHE A 180 -9.72 11.37 -15.56
N ALA A 181 -9.05 10.88 -16.61
CA ALA A 181 -9.46 9.67 -17.32
C ALA A 181 -8.82 8.40 -16.73
N PRO A 182 -9.61 7.40 -16.28
CA PRO A 182 -9.10 6.07 -15.97
C PRO A 182 -8.88 5.24 -17.24
N ASN A 183 -8.04 4.20 -17.14
CA ASN A 183 -7.81 3.18 -18.16
C ASN A 183 -7.27 3.73 -19.50
N GLN A 184 -6.46 4.80 -19.47
CA GLN A 184 -5.84 5.37 -20.66
C GLN A 184 -4.85 4.38 -21.27
N THR A 185 -5.00 4.05 -22.55
CA THR A 185 -4.22 3.00 -23.22
C THR A 185 -3.37 3.59 -24.34
N PHE A 186 -2.09 3.23 -24.36
CA PHE A 186 -1.09 3.62 -25.36
C PHE A 186 -0.40 2.35 -25.89
N GLU A 187 -0.18 2.24 -27.20
CA GLU A 187 0.31 1.01 -27.81
C GLU A 187 1.47 1.25 -28.79
N VAL A 188 2.42 0.32 -28.78
CA VAL A 188 3.34 0.06 -29.88
C VAL A 188 2.80 -1.17 -30.61
N PRO A 189 2.20 -1.04 -31.81
CA PRO A 189 1.45 -2.12 -32.46
C PRO A 189 2.23 -3.42 -32.57
N GLY A 190 1.67 -4.50 -32.02
CA GLY A 190 2.26 -5.84 -32.02
C GLY A 190 3.45 -6.04 -31.06
N VAL A 191 3.86 -5.03 -30.29
CA VAL A 191 5.02 -5.07 -29.39
C VAL A 191 4.64 -4.84 -27.94
N ALA A 192 3.91 -3.76 -27.62
CA ALA A 192 3.62 -3.42 -26.23
C ALA A 192 2.34 -2.58 -26.07
N LYS A 193 1.72 -2.73 -24.90
CA LYS A 193 0.60 -1.90 -24.44
C LYS A 193 0.90 -1.38 -23.05
N LEU A 194 0.80 -0.06 -22.90
CA LEU A 194 0.88 0.66 -21.63
C LEU A 194 -0.52 1.15 -21.27
N VAL A 195 -1.02 0.75 -20.10
CA VAL A 195 -2.23 1.34 -19.49
C VAL A 195 -1.79 2.25 -18.34
N ILE A 196 -2.27 3.49 -18.33
CA ILE A 196 -2.07 4.47 -17.26
C ILE A 196 -3.38 4.68 -16.54
N ASN A 197 -3.31 4.79 -15.20
CA ASN A 197 -4.47 4.91 -14.32
C ASN A 197 -5.46 3.75 -14.54
N GLU A 198 -4.96 2.51 -14.61
CA GLU A 198 -5.83 1.33 -14.75
C GLU A 198 -6.66 1.18 -13.47
N GLN A 199 -7.97 1.34 -13.57
CA GLN A 199 -8.90 1.21 -12.46
C GLN A 199 -9.86 0.05 -12.72
N LYS A 200 -9.84 -0.93 -11.81
CA LYS A 200 -10.76 -2.07 -11.75
C LYS A 200 -11.57 -1.95 -10.47
N THR A 201 -12.88 -2.00 -10.58
CA THR A 201 -13.80 -1.84 -9.44
C THR A 201 -14.80 -2.99 -9.40
N ALA A 202 -15.06 -3.55 -8.23
CA ALA A 202 -16.17 -4.45 -8.00
C ALA A 202 -17.10 -3.91 -6.90
N SER A 203 -18.40 -3.95 -7.14
CA SER A 203 -19.41 -3.48 -6.19
C SER A 203 -20.62 -4.40 -6.19
N GLY A 204 -21.07 -4.81 -5.01
CA GLY A 204 -22.19 -5.74 -4.85
C GLY A 204 -22.04 -6.68 -3.65
N GLY A 205 -23.14 -7.29 -3.22
CA GLY A 205 -23.11 -8.27 -2.12
C GLY A 205 -22.74 -7.70 -0.73
N GLY A 206 -22.64 -6.38 -0.58
CA GLY A 206 -22.11 -5.73 0.62
C GLY A 206 -20.59 -5.47 0.58
N THR A 207 -19.95 -5.72 -0.56
CA THR A 207 -18.54 -5.41 -0.86
C THR A 207 -18.42 -4.17 -1.74
N GLN A 208 -17.40 -3.36 -1.46
CA GLN A 208 -16.91 -2.26 -2.28
C GLN A 208 -15.41 -2.46 -2.44
N ASP A 209 -14.95 -2.63 -3.68
CA ASP A 209 -13.59 -3.07 -4.05
C ASP A 209 -13.05 -2.18 -5.18
N ILE A 210 -11.80 -1.76 -5.04
CA ILE A 210 -11.06 -1.07 -6.10
C ILE A 210 -9.58 -1.45 -6.11
N THR A 211 -9.04 -1.67 -7.31
CA THR A 211 -7.61 -1.73 -7.59
C THR A 211 -7.24 -0.65 -8.59
N VAL A 212 -6.23 0.14 -8.25
CA VAL A 212 -5.63 1.17 -9.12
C VAL A 212 -4.17 0.79 -9.39
N ASN A 213 -3.80 0.68 -10.66
CA ASN A 213 -2.42 0.59 -11.10
C ASN A 213 -2.05 1.88 -11.84
N ALA A 214 -1.03 2.59 -11.36
CA ALA A 214 -0.62 3.85 -11.99
C ALA A 214 -0.09 3.61 -13.41
N ILE A 215 0.75 2.58 -13.55
CA ILE A 215 1.34 2.10 -14.81
C ILE A 215 1.17 0.58 -14.86
N HIS A 216 0.63 0.07 -15.96
CA HIS A 216 0.56 -1.35 -16.27
C HIS A 216 1.09 -1.55 -17.70
N LEU A 217 2.32 -2.04 -17.82
CA LEU A 217 2.98 -2.36 -19.08
C LEU A 217 2.85 -3.86 -19.36
N THR A 218 2.40 -4.19 -20.57
CA THR A 218 2.45 -5.55 -21.13
C THR A 218 3.22 -5.53 -22.43
N VAL A 219 4.17 -6.47 -22.60
CA VAL A 219 4.96 -6.67 -23.80
C VAL A 219 4.55 -8.00 -24.43
N THR A 220 4.30 -7.99 -25.73
CA THR A 220 3.84 -9.13 -26.51
C THR A 220 4.86 -9.47 -27.57
N ALA A 221 5.19 -10.75 -27.72
CA ALA A 221 5.93 -11.27 -28.87
C ALA A 221 5.18 -12.48 -29.42
N ASP A 222 5.00 -12.56 -30.74
CA ASP A 222 4.27 -13.66 -31.42
C ASP A 222 2.88 -13.97 -30.81
N SER A 223 2.14 -12.92 -30.42
CA SER A 223 0.84 -12.99 -29.72
C SER A 223 0.86 -13.60 -28.30
N VAL A 224 2.04 -13.81 -27.71
CA VAL A 224 2.21 -14.25 -26.31
C VAL A 224 2.71 -13.07 -25.46
N VAL A 225 2.12 -12.86 -24.29
CA VAL A 225 2.64 -11.89 -23.31
C VAL A 225 3.98 -12.42 -22.79
N THR A 226 5.04 -11.70 -23.07
CA THR A 226 6.43 -12.03 -22.69
C THR A 226 6.98 -11.12 -21.60
N ALA A 227 6.32 -10.00 -21.29
CA ALA A 227 6.56 -9.28 -20.04
C ALA A 227 5.29 -8.61 -19.52
N GLU A 228 5.14 -8.60 -18.21
CA GLU A 228 4.14 -7.85 -17.46
C GLU A 228 4.89 -7.09 -16.35
N VAL A 229 4.72 -5.77 -16.31
CA VAL A 229 5.27 -4.91 -15.27
C VAL A 229 4.17 -3.95 -14.81
N ILE A 230 3.80 -4.05 -13.54
CA ILE A 230 2.87 -3.12 -12.90
C ILE A 230 3.69 -2.25 -11.96
N VAL A 231 3.48 -0.94 -11.99
CA VAL A 231 4.20 0.03 -11.15
C VAL A 231 3.19 0.90 -10.41
N SER A 232 3.40 1.01 -9.10
CA SER A 232 2.49 1.57 -8.11
C SER A 232 1.08 0.98 -8.23
N SER A 233 0.83 -0.10 -7.48
CA SER A 233 -0.49 -0.71 -7.32
C SER A 233 -1.05 -0.43 -5.93
N ALA A 234 -2.32 -0.04 -5.88
CA ALA A 234 -3.06 0.19 -4.66
C ALA A 234 -4.43 -0.51 -4.74
N HIS A 235 -4.65 -1.53 -3.91
CA HIS A 235 -5.91 -2.23 -3.76
C HIS A 235 -6.56 -1.92 -2.41
N SER A 236 -7.86 -1.66 -2.38
CA SER A 236 -8.64 -1.40 -1.18
C SER A 236 -10.02 -2.04 -1.30
N ASP A 237 -10.47 -2.75 -0.25
CA ASP A 237 -11.85 -3.22 -0.15
C ASP A 237 -12.44 -3.12 1.26
N VAL A 238 -13.76 -2.93 1.30
CA VAL A 238 -14.58 -2.95 2.52
C VAL A 238 -15.76 -3.87 2.29
N GLN A 239 -16.04 -4.75 3.27
CA GLN A 239 -17.11 -5.74 3.22
C GLN A 239 -18.02 -5.64 4.44
N GLY A 240 -19.29 -6.01 4.28
CA GLY A 240 -20.27 -6.09 5.39
C GLY A 240 -21.12 -4.84 5.61
N CYS A 241 -21.40 -4.05 4.56
CA CYS A 241 -22.11 -2.78 4.68
C CYS A 241 -23.66 -2.90 4.59
N PRO A 242 -24.38 -3.02 5.72
CA PRO A 242 -25.65 -2.29 5.85
C PRO A 242 -25.95 -1.80 7.30
N GLY A 243 -26.21 -0.49 7.45
CA GLY A 243 -26.61 0.12 8.72
C GLY A 243 -25.42 0.40 9.64
N CYS A 244 -24.83 1.59 9.50
CA CYS A 244 -23.60 1.95 10.22
C CYS A 244 -23.76 1.83 11.75
N PRO A 245 -22.94 1.01 12.45
CA PRO A 245 -22.72 1.25 13.87
C PRO A 245 -22.09 2.64 14.04
N PRO A 246 -22.30 3.34 15.17
CA PRO A 246 -21.63 4.60 15.44
C PRO A 246 -20.11 4.39 15.35
N LYS A 247 -19.43 5.38 14.76
CA LYS A 247 -17.97 5.48 14.62
C LYS A 247 -17.28 4.85 15.84
N PRO A 248 -16.56 3.72 15.69
CA PRO A 248 -15.75 3.18 16.78
C PRO A 248 -14.82 4.27 17.31
N PRO A 249 -14.48 4.29 18.61
CA PRO A 249 -13.59 5.30 19.15
C PRO A 249 -12.26 5.29 18.37
N CYS A 250 -12.03 6.35 17.60
CA CYS A 250 -10.85 6.50 16.74
C CYS A 250 -9.58 6.46 17.61
N SER A 251 -8.70 5.48 17.40
CA SER A 251 -7.55 5.23 18.27
C SER A 251 -6.19 5.52 17.64
N THR A 252 -6.15 6.31 16.55
CA THR A 252 -4.93 6.62 15.78
C THR A 252 -4.74 8.12 15.59
N ASP A 253 -3.52 8.57 15.77
CA ASP A 253 -3.02 9.84 15.23
C ASP A 253 -1.80 9.51 14.38
N PHE A 254 -2.00 9.37 13.07
CA PHE A 254 -0.98 8.87 12.15
C PHE A 254 -1.02 9.65 10.83
N VAL A 255 0.14 10.03 10.31
CA VAL A 255 0.29 10.61 8.97
C VAL A 255 0.84 9.58 8.00
N THR A 256 0.21 9.47 6.83
CA THR A 256 0.69 8.69 5.70
C THR A 256 0.87 9.56 4.45
N GLY A 257 1.50 8.99 3.42
CA GLY A 257 1.55 9.55 2.07
C GLY A 257 2.96 9.75 1.55
N GLY A 258 3.08 10.47 0.43
CA GLY A 258 4.33 10.75 -0.24
C GLY A 258 4.14 11.73 -1.39
N GLY A 259 5.25 12.21 -1.95
CA GLY A 259 5.20 13.24 -2.98
C GLY A 259 6.54 13.87 -3.29
N TRP A 260 6.50 15.09 -3.82
CA TRP A 260 7.68 15.90 -4.04
C TRP A 260 7.42 17.40 -3.81
N ILE A 261 8.45 18.10 -3.35
CA ILE A 261 8.49 19.57 -3.28
C ILE A 261 9.54 20.12 -4.24
N LYS A 262 9.38 21.37 -4.69
CA LYS A 262 10.39 22.04 -5.52
C LYS A 262 11.58 22.49 -4.66
N VAL A 263 12.80 22.24 -5.12
CA VAL A 263 14.05 22.64 -4.45
C VAL A 263 15.05 23.18 -5.48
N GLY A 264 15.40 24.45 -5.40
CA GLY A 264 16.26 25.10 -6.40
C GLY A 264 15.73 24.94 -7.83
N SER A 265 16.52 24.30 -8.68
CA SER A 265 16.16 23.90 -10.05
C SER A 265 15.56 22.49 -10.17
N GLY A 266 15.59 21.69 -9.12
CA GLY A 266 15.13 20.30 -9.10
C GLY A 266 13.88 20.05 -8.25
N LYS A 267 13.65 18.77 -7.97
CA LYS A 267 12.58 18.24 -7.10
C LYS A 267 13.24 17.52 -5.92
N ALA A 268 12.55 17.49 -4.77
CA ALA A 268 12.90 16.60 -3.67
C ALA A 268 11.70 15.73 -3.34
N ASN A 269 11.90 14.42 -3.45
CA ASN A 269 10.86 13.42 -3.29
C ASN A 269 10.89 12.89 -1.85
N PHE A 270 9.74 12.47 -1.33
CA PHE A 270 9.62 11.92 0.01
C PHE A 270 8.53 10.85 0.13
N GLY A 271 8.71 9.95 1.10
CA GLY A 271 7.66 9.09 1.64
C GLY A 271 7.56 9.32 3.14
N SER A 272 6.34 9.34 3.68
CA SER A 272 6.07 9.67 5.08
C SER A 272 4.99 8.76 5.67
N ASN A 273 5.39 7.85 6.55
CA ASN A 273 4.48 7.07 7.39
C ASN A 273 4.92 7.24 8.86
N ALA A 274 4.21 8.06 9.64
CA ALA A 274 4.62 8.41 11.00
C ALA A 274 3.44 8.59 11.97
N GLY A 275 3.59 8.13 13.21
CA GLY A 275 2.64 8.41 14.29
C GLY A 275 2.18 7.19 15.09
N TYR A 276 1.06 7.35 15.80
CA TYR A 276 0.48 6.36 16.70
C TYR A 276 -0.47 5.41 15.97
N LYS A 277 -0.06 4.13 15.87
CA LYS A 277 -0.91 3.02 15.43
C LYS A 277 -2.03 2.71 16.43
N PRO A 278 -3.11 2.00 16.02
CA PRO A 278 -4.21 1.65 16.92
C PRO A 278 -3.69 0.93 18.16
N ASN A 279 -4.10 1.42 19.34
CA ASN A 279 -3.68 0.87 20.64
C ASN A 279 -2.16 0.95 20.95
N SER A 280 -1.37 1.73 20.20
CA SER A 280 0.03 2.01 20.53
C SER A 280 0.19 3.34 21.27
N SER A 281 0.92 3.33 22.39
CA SER A 281 1.38 4.54 23.08
C SER A 281 2.76 5.04 22.59
N THR A 282 3.37 4.33 21.65
CA THR A 282 4.67 4.70 21.05
C THR A 282 4.45 5.03 19.57
N PRO A 283 4.93 6.19 19.07
CA PRO A 283 4.84 6.50 17.66
C PRO A 283 5.90 5.73 16.88
N GLU A 284 5.58 5.32 15.66
CA GLU A 284 6.53 4.76 14.70
C GLU A 284 6.89 5.81 13.64
N ILE A 285 7.99 5.59 12.91
CA ILE A 285 8.33 6.37 11.71
C ILE A 285 8.99 5.52 10.63
N HIS A 286 8.53 5.71 9.40
CA HIS A 286 9.25 5.43 8.17
C HIS A 286 9.15 6.70 7.32
N PHE A 287 10.22 7.51 7.32
CA PHE A 287 10.30 8.73 6.53
C PHE A 287 11.62 8.75 5.76
N ASN A 288 11.55 8.99 4.47
CA ASN A 288 12.70 9.11 3.59
C ASN A 288 12.54 10.28 2.63
N TYR A 289 13.66 10.88 2.25
CA TYR A 289 13.74 12.11 1.47
C TYR A 289 14.93 12.05 0.52
N ASN A 290 14.75 12.46 -0.73
CA ASN A 290 15.81 12.51 -1.74
C ASN A 290 15.72 13.84 -2.49
N ASP A 291 16.69 14.71 -2.30
CA ASP A 291 16.83 15.99 -3.00
C ASP A 291 17.67 15.82 -4.26
N HIS A 292 17.01 15.82 -5.42
CA HIS A 292 17.67 15.66 -6.73
C HIS A 292 18.43 16.91 -7.18
N ASN A 293 18.26 18.07 -6.52
CA ASN A 293 19.02 19.29 -6.80
C ASN A 293 20.40 19.28 -6.10
N SER A 294 20.53 18.63 -4.94
CA SER A 294 21.82 18.47 -4.24
C SER A 294 22.41 17.06 -4.27
N GLY A 295 21.60 16.05 -4.64
CA GLY A 295 21.94 14.63 -4.52
C GLY A 295 21.87 14.10 -3.09
N MET A 296 21.26 14.84 -2.15
CA MET A 296 21.20 14.48 -0.74
C MET A 296 20.03 13.53 -0.46
N GLN A 297 20.34 12.39 0.16
CA GLN A 297 19.37 11.44 0.68
C GLN A 297 19.32 11.52 2.20
N MET A 298 18.12 11.46 2.77
CA MET A 298 17.89 11.40 4.21
C MET A 298 16.89 10.30 4.54
N LYS A 299 17.17 9.60 5.65
CA LYS A 299 16.32 8.57 6.23
C LYS A 299 16.12 8.86 7.70
N ALA A 300 14.87 8.89 8.18
CA ALA A 300 14.59 8.89 9.60
C ALA A 300 14.84 7.50 10.20
N THR A 301 15.63 7.43 11.26
CA THR A 301 16.00 6.17 11.95
C THR A 301 15.39 6.01 13.33
N SER A 302 14.83 7.08 13.89
CA SER A 302 14.02 7.05 15.11
C SER A 302 13.05 8.23 15.14
N ILE A 303 11.98 8.12 15.92
CA ILE A 303 11.11 9.26 16.27
C ILE A 303 11.16 9.51 17.78
N SER A 304 11.62 10.70 18.18
CA SER A 304 11.68 11.13 19.59
C SER A 304 10.55 12.10 19.93
N VAL A 305 10.01 12.77 18.91
CA VAL A 305 8.88 13.69 19.00
C VAL A 305 7.87 13.34 17.92
N TYR A 306 6.60 13.23 18.29
CA TYR A 306 5.47 13.29 17.37
C TYR A 306 4.35 14.08 18.04
N ARG A 307 3.91 15.19 17.42
CA ARG A 307 2.89 16.09 17.99
C ARG A 307 2.12 16.83 16.91
N VAL A 308 0.99 17.44 17.28
CA VAL A 308 0.31 18.46 16.45
C VAL A 308 1.30 19.60 16.17
N GLY A 309 1.41 19.99 14.90
CA GLY A 309 2.27 21.10 14.46
C GLY A 309 1.58 22.46 14.55
N ALA A 310 1.88 23.35 13.59
CA ALA A 310 1.35 24.72 13.57
C ALA A 310 -0.18 24.80 13.36
N THR A 311 -0.79 23.77 12.76
CA THR A 311 -2.24 23.64 12.56
C THR A 311 -2.73 22.28 13.06
N SER A 312 -4.04 22.12 13.24
CA SER A 312 -4.64 20.81 13.58
C SER A 312 -4.44 19.74 12.50
N THR A 313 -4.17 20.17 11.26
CA THR A 313 -3.79 19.34 10.11
C THR A 313 -2.30 19.03 10.00
N THR A 314 -1.44 19.75 10.71
CA THR A 314 0.01 19.53 10.67
C THR A 314 0.41 18.47 11.71
N ARG A 315 1.37 17.61 11.37
CA ARG A 315 2.16 16.87 12.35
C ARG A 315 3.62 17.23 12.27
N HIS A 316 4.17 17.44 13.45
CA HIS A 316 5.56 17.78 13.67
C HIS A 316 6.26 16.57 14.26
N MET A 317 7.39 16.21 13.67
CA MET A 317 8.20 15.07 14.08
C MET A 317 9.69 15.39 14.11
N GLU A 318 10.37 14.93 15.16
CA GLU A 318 11.80 15.11 15.37
C GLU A 318 12.44 13.76 15.74
N GLY A 319 13.71 13.58 15.41
CA GLY A 319 14.42 12.34 15.69
C GLY A 319 15.80 12.24 15.04
N ASN A 320 16.38 11.05 15.07
CA ASN A 320 17.67 10.76 14.45
C ASN A 320 17.50 10.45 12.96
N ALA A 321 18.52 10.79 12.17
CA ALA A 321 18.59 10.55 10.74
C ALA A 321 19.94 9.96 10.33
N GLU A 322 19.90 9.22 9.24
CA GLU A 322 21.03 9.03 8.35
C GLU A 322 20.94 10.04 7.19
N VAL A 323 22.06 10.62 6.80
CA VAL A 323 22.18 11.47 5.60
C VAL A 323 23.25 10.88 4.70
N ASN A 324 22.91 10.56 3.45
CA ASN A 324 23.75 9.83 2.50
C ASN A 324 24.32 8.52 3.11
N GLY A 325 23.51 7.81 3.90
CA GLY A 325 23.90 6.59 4.63
C GLY A 325 24.83 6.81 5.83
N ALA A 326 25.23 8.04 6.15
CA ALA A 326 26.01 8.34 7.34
C ALA A 326 25.09 8.67 8.53
N PRO A 327 25.20 8.00 9.69
CA PRO A 327 24.41 8.29 10.88
C PRO A 327 24.95 9.50 11.65
N GLY A 328 24.19 9.95 12.65
CA GLY A 328 24.61 11.02 13.58
C GLY A 328 23.99 12.38 13.29
N PHE A 329 23.05 12.46 12.36
CA PHE A 329 22.24 13.64 12.11
C PHE A 329 20.93 13.57 12.90
N THR A 330 20.32 14.73 13.17
CA THR A 330 18.91 14.84 13.56
C THR A 330 18.10 15.59 12.51
N TYR A 331 16.78 15.36 12.54
CA TYR A 331 15.78 15.99 11.69
C TYR A 331 14.68 16.68 12.51
N SER A 332 14.04 17.65 11.88
CA SER A 332 12.77 18.28 12.29
C SER A 332 11.91 18.42 11.03
N ILE A 333 10.75 17.78 11.00
CA ILE A 333 9.84 17.75 9.84
C ILE A 333 8.44 18.19 10.27
N ASP A 334 7.83 19.07 9.48
CA ASP A 334 6.38 19.31 9.48
C ASP A 334 5.78 18.72 8.20
N VAL A 335 4.74 17.89 8.35
CA VAL A 335 3.89 17.38 7.25
C VAL A 335 2.45 17.84 7.50
N ALA A 336 1.78 18.38 6.49
CA ALA A 336 0.40 18.87 6.63
C ALA A 336 -0.49 18.37 5.49
N ASP A 337 -1.57 17.71 5.89
CA ASP A 337 -2.73 17.31 5.09
C ASP A 337 -3.75 18.46 5.07
N ASN A 338 -3.78 19.22 3.99
CA ASN A 338 -4.63 20.41 3.86
C ASN A 338 -5.86 20.15 2.96
N GLY A 339 -6.07 18.92 2.52
CA GLY A 339 -7.24 18.46 1.76
C GLY A 339 -6.94 18.02 0.32
N GLU A 340 -7.88 17.26 -0.24
CA GLU A 340 -7.68 16.53 -1.50
C GLU A 340 -8.14 17.34 -2.73
N PRO A 341 -7.37 17.34 -3.84
CA PRO A 341 -6.09 16.65 -4.03
C PRO A 341 -4.93 17.38 -3.34
N GLY A 342 -4.01 16.61 -2.75
CA GLY A 342 -2.85 17.13 -2.04
C GLY A 342 -1.86 17.94 -2.89
N GLN A 343 -1.85 17.76 -4.21
CA GLN A 343 -1.03 18.56 -5.12
C GLN A 343 -1.40 20.06 -5.02
N ASN A 344 -0.40 20.90 -4.76
CA ASN A 344 -0.50 22.33 -4.46
C ASN A 344 -1.26 22.69 -3.16
N THR A 345 -1.74 21.71 -2.40
CA THR A 345 -2.58 21.91 -1.21
C THR A 345 -1.83 21.49 0.06
N ASP A 346 -1.37 20.24 0.08
CA ASP A 346 -0.54 19.68 1.14
C ASP A 346 0.85 20.30 1.16
N SER A 347 1.55 20.16 2.28
CA SER A 347 2.91 20.71 2.39
C SER A 347 3.85 19.86 3.22
N LEU A 348 5.12 19.92 2.84
CA LEU A 348 6.26 19.39 3.60
C LEU A 348 7.17 20.55 3.96
N LYS A 349 7.74 20.51 5.16
CA LYS A 349 8.91 21.29 5.55
C LYS A 349 9.87 20.39 6.30
N ILE A 350 11.15 20.44 5.94
CA ILE A 350 12.22 19.65 6.53
C ILE A 350 13.39 20.56 6.90
N THR A 351 13.98 20.32 8.07
CA THR A 351 15.23 20.92 8.52
C THR A 351 16.10 19.83 9.14
N LEU A 352 17.39 19.82 8.81
CA LEU A 352 18.37 18.86 9.31
C LEU A 352 19.48 19.56 10.10
N SER A 353 20.03 18.85 11.08
CA SER A 353 21.18 19.29 11.90
C SER A 353 22.42 19.77 11.14
N ASN A 354 22.60 19.36 9.88
CA ASN A 354 23.70 19.82 9.01
C ASN A 354 23.46 21.19 8.36
N GLY A 355 22.35 21.87 8.68
CA GLY A 355 21.96 23.16 8.12
C GLY A 355 21.12 23.08 6.86
N TYR A 356 20.83 21.87 6.33
CA TYR A 356 19.88 21.71 5.24
C TYR A 356 18.47 22.12 5.67
N SER A 357 17.78 22.87 4.83
CA SER A 357 16.35 23.16 5.01
C SER A 357 15.66 23.32 3.67
N ALA A 358 14.47 22.72 3.55
CA ALA A 358 13.60 22.83 2.39
C ALA A 358 12.13 22.79 2.83
N GLY A 359 11.23 23.27 1.99
CA GLY A 359 9.80 23.16 2.24
C GLY A 359 8.94 23.97 1.28
N GLY A 360 7.66 23.63 1.23
CA GLY A 360 6.68 24.26 0.36
C GLY A 360 5.44 23.39 0.16
N PRO A 361 4.48 23.85 -0.65
CA PRO A 361 3.39 23.01 -1.10
C PRO A 361 3.92 21.86 -1.97
N LEU A 362 3.21 20.75 -2.00
CA LEU A 362 3.57 19.62 -2.84
C LEU A 362 3.41 19.98 -4.32
N GLY A 363 4.48 19.81 -5.10
CA GLY A 363 4.40 19.88 -6.57
C GLY A 363 3.71 18.65 -7.16
N GLY A 364 3.64 17.57 -6.38
CA GLY A 364 2.92 16.34 -6.64
C GLY A 364 2.95 15.44 -5.41
N GLY A 365 2.02 14.50 -5.31
CA GLY A 365 1.80 13.66 -4.12
C GLY A 365 0.57 14.04 -3.31
N ASN A 366 0.45 13.40 -2.15
CA ASN A 366 -0.64 13.57 -1.18
C ASN A 366 -0.14 13.16 0.21
N ILE A 367 -0.63 13.85 1.23
CA ILE A 367 -0.42 13.56 2.65
C ILE A 367 -1.81 13.34 3.24
N GLN A 368 -1.94 12.39 4.16
CA GLN A 368 -3.19 12.15 4.88
C GLN A 368 -2.92 12.05 6.36
N LEU A 369 -3.72 12.76 7.14
CA LEU A 369 -3.67 12.72 8.59
C LEU A 369 -4.90 11.99 9.13
N HIS A 370 -4.67 10.73 9.50
CA HIS A 370 -5.64 9.85 10.16
C HIS A 370 -5.76 10.28 11.63
N LYS A 371 -6.73 11.15 11.92
CA LYS A 371 -6.94 11.75 13.27
C LYS A 371 -7.76 10.85 14.20
N PRO A 372 -7.57 10.98 15.52
CA PRO A 372 -8.60 10.63 16.48
C PRO A 372 -9.84 11.50 16.24
N CYS A 373 -11.01 11.03 16.66
CA CYS A 373 -12.19 11.90 16.68
C CYS A 373 -11.98 12.97 17.77
N PRO A 374 -12.43 14.23 17.56
CA PRO A 374 -12.51 15.23 18.63
C PRO A 374 -13.37 14.78 19.81
#